data_AF-A0A2V7M815-F1
#
_entry.id   AF-A0A2V7M815-F1
#
_cell.length_a   1.000
_cell.length_b   1.000
_cell.length_c   1.000
_cell.angle_alpha   90.00
_cell.angle_beta   90.00
_cell.angle_gamma   90.00
#
_symmetry.space_group_name_H-M   'P 1'
#
loop_
_entity.id
_entity.type
_entity.pdbx_description
1 polymer ?
#
loop_
_entity_poly.entity_id
_entity_poly.type
_entity_poly.pdbx_seq_one_letter_code
_entity_poly.pdbx_strand_id
1 'polypeptide(L)'
;MTARDSQGGTATGFGGVVSLTLEGPIAVGGGLSGTTTVNAVNGIATFSNLKVTGVCTGCTLVATSPGLVSATSTSFNVIGL
;
A
#
# COMPACT_ATOMS: atom_id res chain seq x y z
N MET A 1 4.15 -6.13 0.14
CA MET A 1 2.79 -6.56 0.53
C MET A 1 2.57 -7.98 0.06
N THR A 2 1.76 -8.75 0.79
CA THR A 2 1.54 -10.17 0.52
C THR A 2 0.04 -10.42 0.34
N ALA A 3 -0.35 -10.95 -0.82
CA ALA A 3 -1.69 -11.47 -1.03
C ALA A 3 -1.87 -12.75 -0.20
N ARG A 4 -2.95 -12.82 0.57
CA ARG A 4 -3.24 -13.97 1.43
C ARG A 4 -4.42 -14.77 0.89
N ASP A 5 -4.32 -16.09 0.98
CA ASP A 5 -5.44 -16.99 0.75
C ASP A 5 -6.38 -17.04 1.98
N SER A 6 -7.48 -17.79 1.86
CA SER A 6 -8.46 -17.95 2.94
C SER A 6 -7.94 -18.70 4.17
N GLN A 7 -6.77 -19.34 4.08
CA GLN A 7 -6.09 -19.99 5.22
C GLN A 7 -5.05 -19.06 5.88
N GLY A 8 -4.86 -17.85 5.34
CA GLY A 8 -3.86 -16.89 5.80
C GLY A 8 -2.44 -17.17 5.28
N GLY A 9 -2.28 -18.16 4.39
CA GLY A 9 -1.05 -18.43 3.66
C GLY A 9 -0.79 -17.39 2.56
N THR A 10 0.41 -17.39 1.99
CA THR A 10 0.70 -16.55 0.81
C THR A 10 0.05 -17.19 -0.42
N ALA A 11 -0.79 -16.43 -1.12
CA ALA A 11 -1.38 -16.87 -2.37
C ALA A 11 -0.32 -16.80 -3.50
N THR A 12 0.57 -17.79 -3.58
CA THR A 12 1.71 -17.78 -4.51
C THR A 12 1.30 -17.80 -5.99
N GLY A 13 0.10 -18.26 -6.32
CA GLY A 13 -0.45 -18.17 -7.68
C GLY A 13 -0.94 -16.76 -8.07
N PHE A 14 -1.00 -15.81 -7.13
CA PHE A 14 -1.48 -14.47 -7.41
C PHE A 14 -0.41 -13.61 -8.08
N GLY A 15 -0.72 -13.10 -9.27
CA GLY A 15 0.13 -12.19 -10.05
C GLY A 15 -0.57 -10.89 -10.47
N GLY A 16 -1.69 -10.55 -9.81
CA GLY A 16 -2.50 -9.39 -10.17
C GLY A 16 -1.83 -8.05 -9.86
N VAL A 17 -2.40 -7.00 -10.42
CA VAL A 17 -1.98 -5.62 -10.18
C VAL A 17 -2.40 -5.18 -8.76
N VAL A 18 -1.44 -4.64 -8.01
CA VAL A 18 -1.66 -4.09 -6.67
C VAL A 18 -1.37 -2.60 -6.70
N SER A 19 -2.34 -1.79 -6.26
CA SER A 19 -2.23 -0.34 -6.14
C SER A 19 -2.23 0.09 -4.67
N LEU A 20 -1.45 1.12 -4.37
CA LEU A 20 -1.37 1.76 -3.06
C LEU A 20 -1.89 3.19 -3.12
N THR A 21 -2.70 3.55 -2.12
CA THR A 21 -3.10 4.93 -1.81
C THR A 21 -2.71 5.29 -0.38
N LEU A 22 -2.56 6.59 -0.11
CA LEU A 22 -2.38 7.12 1.23
C LEU A 22 -3.69 7.78 1.66
N GLU A 23 -4.19 7.41 2.84
CA GLU A 23 -5.44 7.92 3.38
C GLU A 23 -5.24 8.50 4.79
N GLY A 24 -6.14 9.39 5.20
CA GLY A 24 -6.10 10.05 6.50
C GLY A 24 -5.77 11.55 6.42
N PRO A 25 -5.41 12.18 7.55
CA PRO A 25 -5.13 13.62 7.62
C PRO A 25 -3.73 13.90 7.01
N ILE A 26 -3.74 14.26 5.73
CA ILE A 26 -2.54 14.55 4.94
C ILE A 26 -2.51 16.07 4.70
N ALA A 27 -1.37 16.70 4.98
CA ALA A 27 -1.19 18.13 4.71
C ALA A 27 -1.38 18.44 3.21
N VAL A 28 -1.82 19.67 2.91
CA VAL A 28 -2.03 20.11 1.53
C VAL A 28 -0.75 19.90 0.70
N GLY A 29 -0.89 19.23 -0.44
CA GLY A 29 0.23 18.87 -1.33
C GLY A 29 0.98 17.59 -0.94
N GLY A 30 0.58 16.92 0.15
CA GLY A 30 1.08 15.61 0.54
C GLY A 30 0.36 14.45 -0.17
N GLY A 31 0.98 13.28 -0.18
CA GLY A 31 0.45 12.09 -0.84
C GLY A 31 1.49 10.99 -1.02
N LEU A 32 1.29 10.13 -2.02
CA LEU A 32 2.29 9.17 -2.46
C LEU A 32 3.04 9.68 -3.69
N SER A 33 4.34 9.41 -3.70
CA SER A 33 5.23 9.62 -4.85
C SER A 33 6.02 8.34 -5.14
N GLY A 34 6.54 8.24 -6.37
CA GLY A 34 7.17 7.03 -6.89
C GLY A 34 6.17 6.08 -7.55
N THR A 35 6.48 4.78 -7.56
CA THR A 35 5.62 3.76 -8.14
C THR A 35 4.62 3.29 -7.10
N THR A 36 3.34 3.56 -7.33
CA THR A 36 2.22 3.18 -6.45
C THR A 36 1.45 1.97 -6.97
N THR A 37 1.77 1.46 -8.16
CA THR A 37 1.13 0.30 -8.77
C THR A 37 2.16 -0.70 -9.24
N VAL A 38 2.05 -1.96 -8.79
CA VAL A 38 3.02 -3.04 -9.06
C VAL A 38 2.27 -4.35 -9.28
N ASN A 39 2.68 -5.15 -10.26
CA ASN A 39 2.21 -6.53 -10.38
C ASN A 39 2.85 -7.40 -9.32
N ALA A 40 2.04 -8.20 -8.62
CA ALA A 40 2.57 -9.17 -7.67
C ALA A 40 3.35 -10.27 -8.42
N VAL A 41 4.41 -10.78 -7.79
CA VAL A 41 5.14 -11.98 -8.22
C VAL A 41 5.12 -12.95 -7.06
N ASN A 42 4.63 -14.17 -7.31
CA ASN A 42 4.42 -15.18 -6.27
C ASN A 42 3.60 -14.67 -5.06
N GLY A 43 2.56 -13.87 -5.32
CA GLY A 43 1.73 -13.26 -4.28
C GLY A 43 2.35 -12.07 -3.56
N ILE A 44 3.55 -11.62 -3.97
CA ILE A 44 4.27 -10.51 -3.32
C ILE A 44 4.38 -9.32 -4.27
N ALA A 45 3.84 -8.17 -3.85
CA ALA A 45 4.05 -6.89 -4.51
C ALA A 45 5.04 -6.04 -3.70
N THR A 46 6.16 -5.65 -4.32
CA THR A 46 7.24 -4.86 -3.70
C THR A 46 7.31 -3.48 -4.34
N PHE A 47 7.19 -2.44 -3.51
CA PHE A 47 7.20 -1.04 -3.94
C PHE A 47 8.52 -0.39 -3.54
N SER A 48 9.52 -0.42 -4.42
CA SER A 48 10.91 -0.09 -4.08
C SER A 48 11.22 1.41 -4.00
N ASN A 49 10.39 2.26 -4.61
CA ASN A 49 10.60 3.71 -4.72
C ASN A 49 9.43 4.52 -4.16
N LEU A 50 8.58 3.90 -3.33
CA LEU A 50 7.42 4.54 -2.72
C LEU A 50 7.86 5.54 -1.64
N LYS A 51 7.33 6.75 -1.71
CA LYS A 51 7.56 7.81 -0.72
C LYS A 51 6.24 8.44 -0.31
N VAL A 52 6.10 8.74 0.98
CA VAL A 52 5.08 9.67 1.46
C VAL A 52 5.65 11.08 1.36
N THR A 53 4.90 11.99 0.77
CA THR A 53 5.23 13.42 0.71
C THR A 53 4.31 14.19 1.64
N GLY A 54 4.84 15.24 2.27
CA GLY A 54 4.11 16.07 3.21
C GLY A 54 3.96 15.43 4.60
N VAL A 55 3.52 16.26 5.54
CA VAL A 55 3.24 15.84 6.91
C VAL A 55 1.91 15.09 6.96
N CYS A 56 1.87 13.98 7.68
CA CYS A 56 0.64 13.28 8.04
C CYS A 56 0.70 12.86 9.52
N THR A 57 -0.44 12.85 10.20
CA THR A 57 -0.54 12.32 11.56
C THR A 57 -1.66 11.30 11.65
N GLY A 58 -1.32 10.02 11.67
CA GLY A 58 -2.28 8.92 11.70
C GLY A 58 -2.78 8.51 10.32
N CYS A 59 -2.01 8.76 9.25
CA CYS A 59 -2.35 8.25 7.93
C CYS A 59 -2.08 6.74 7.82
N THR A 60 -2.71 6.12 6.82
CA THR A 60 -2.59 4.69 6.51
C THR A 60 -2.28 4.50 5.04
N LEU A 61 -1.65 3.38 4.71
CA LEU A 61 -1.56 2.89 3.33
C LEU A 61 -2.71 1.93 3.06
N VAL A 62 -3.42 2.13 1.96
CA VAL A 62 -4.51 1.25 1.51
C VAL A 62 -4.09 0.53 0.24
N ALA A 63 -4.10 -0.79 0.33
CA ALA A 63 -3.82 -1.72 -0.74
C ALA A 63 -5.10 -2.12 -1.44
N THR A 64 -5.14 -2.02 -2.76
CA THR A 64 -6.25 -2.51 -3.57
C THR A 64 -5.76 -3.37 -4.73
N SER A 65 -6.56 -4.37 -5.09
CA SER A 65 -6.38 -5.19 -6.29
C SER A 65 -7.75 -5.70 -6.73
N PRO A 66 -8.04 -5.75 -8.04
CA PRO A 66 -9.24 -6.41 -8.54
C PRO A 66 -9.36 -7.85 -7.99
N GLY A 67 -10.55 -8.20 -7.49
CA GLY A 67 -10.84 -9.53 -6.96
C GLY A 67 -10.30 -9.84 -5.56
N LEU A 68 -9.59 -8.92 -4.91
CA LEU A 68 -9.18 -9.04 -3.51
C LEU A 68 -9.88 -8.01 -2.63
N VAL A 69 -10.07 -8.35 -1.36
CA VAL A 69 -10.47 -7.38 -0.33
C VAL A 69 -9.31 -6.41 -0.10
N SER A 70 -9.61 -5.11 0.04
CA SER A 70 -8.58 -4.12 0.35
C SER A 70 -7.97 -4.36 1.73
N ALA A 71 -6.69 -4.02 1.86
CA ALA A 71 -5.99 -4.11 3.13
C ALA A 71 -5.46 -2.74 3.53
N THR A 72 -5.65 -2.37 4.79
CA THR A 72 -5.18 -1.10 5.35
C THR A 72 -4.05 -1.38 6.32
N SER A 73 -2.96 -0.61 6.23
CA SER A 73 -1.86 -0.70 7.19
C SER A 73 -2.30 -0.24 8.58
N THR A 74 -1.48 -0.52 9.60
CA THR A 74 -1.53 0.26 10.83
C THR A 74 -1.28 1.73 10.51
N SER A 75 -1.87 2.64 11.29
CA SER A 75 -1.63 4.06 11.13
C SER A 75 -0.19 4.43 11.49
N PHE A 76 0.32 5.49 10.87
CA PHE A 76 1.65 6.02 11.14
C PHE A 76 1.67 7.54 10.95
N ASN A 77 2.74 8.16 11.44
CA ASN A 77 2.98 9.60 11.31
C ASN A 77 4.17 9.85 10.38
N VAL A 78 4.06 10.89 9.57
CA VAL A 78 5.17 11.48 8.84
C VAL A 78 5.29 12.91 9.36
N ILE A 79 6.32 13.15 10.18
CA ILE A 79 6.57 14.47 10.75
C ILE A 79 7.62 15.20 9.90
N GLY A 80 7.42 16.50 9.69
CA GLY A 80 8.42 17.36 9.07
C GLY A 80 9.56 17.63 10.04
N LEU A 81 10.75 17.91 9.49
CA LEU A 81 11.87 18.48 10.25
C LEU A 81 11.71 19.99 10.38
#